data_AF-D6XWJ3-F1
#
_entry.id   AF-D6XWJ3-F1
#
_cell.length_a   1.000
_cell.length_b   1.000
_cell.length_c   1.000
_cell.angle_alpha   90.00
_cell.angle_beta   90.00
_cell.angle_gamma   90.00
#
_symmetry.space_group_name_H-M   'P 1'
#
loop_
_entity.id
_entity.type
_entity.pdbx_description
1 polymer ?
#
loop_
_entity_poly.entity_id
_entity_poly.type
_entity_poly.pdbx_seq_one_letter_code
_entity_poly.pdbx_strand_id
1 'polypeptide(L)'
;MKNLTALIIILLGTGFLLSNLGIIEGSFSNLIGTYWPAIVIWFGVKWFFQGLAVFYHSLKRDRKNIGQIIWGFYVTVIGGVLLGNNTGYFDYTLSDVWNWTWPLLIIYIGFKILFDREGDVVIHLGPDDVEKYSRKSKSPYHDEPEPLDDDAISAKAQKKAEKAKRKAQAFADGKTGNYQKKSCGGYTTGAKRSLIGDFKLGNKPWEPDGKDLALGIGDVEIDFTRAVLKPGLNEMRVDCWIGDISVLIPSHMPVRVEAEVKLGEVTLFNDSHAGTGRSAAYTSPDFDTADEQLVILIQLSIGEIEVMTVD
;
A
#
# COMPACT_ATOMS: atom_id res chain seq x y z
N MET A 1 15.21 -25.34 25.53
CA MET A 1 13.98 -26.02 25.05
C MET A 1 14.20 -27.40 24.45
N LYS A 2 15.29 -27.67 23.70
CA LYS A 2 15.52 -28.99 23.05
C LYS A 2 15.52 -30.18 24.04
N ASN A 3 16.04 -29.97 25.25
CA ASN A 3 16.12 -31.03 26.27
C ASN A 3 14.74 -31.37 26.87
N LEU A 4 13.83 -30.38 26.98
CA LEU A 4 12.48 -30.59 27.49
C LEU A 4 11.61 -31.37 26.49
N THR A 5 11.71 -31.02 25.20
CA THR A 5 11.00 -31.75 24.14
C THR A 5 11.48 -33.20 24.05
N ALA A 6 12.79 -33.45 24.20
CA ALA A 6 13.34 -34.79 24.23
C ALA A 6 12.83 -35.60 25.45
N LEU A 7 12.79 -34.97 26.64
CA LEU A 7 12.29 -35.61 27.86
C LEU A 7 10.79 -35.96 27.76
N ILE A 8 9.98 -35.07 27.17
CA ILE A 8 8.55 -35.33 26.92
C ILE A 8 8.39 -36.52 25.96
N ILE A 9 9.15 -36.56 24.85
CA ILE A 9 9.10 -37.67 23.88
C ILE A 9 9.52 -38.99 24.53
N ILE A 10 10.56 -38.98 25.35
CA ILE A 10 11.03 -40.16 26.09
C ILE A 10 9.94 -40.63 27.06
N LEU A 11 9.36 -39.75 27.87
CA LEU A 11 8.27 -40.11 28.78
C LEU A 11 7.04 -40.67 28.05
N LEU A 12 6.66 -40.07 26.93
CA LEU A 12 5.54 -40.51 26.10
C LEU A 12 5.82 -41.89 25.49
N GLY A 13 7.03 -42.10 24.97
CA GLY A 13 7.48 -43.37 24.40
C GLY A 13 7.59 -44.49 25.44
N THR A 14 8.15 -44.19 26.62
CA THR A 14 8.23 -45.16 27.73
C THR A 14 6.84 -45.54 28.23
N GLY A 15 5.93 -44.58 28.40
CA GLY A 15 4.55 -44.86 28.78
C GLY A 15 3.81 -45.71 27.75
N PHE A 16 4.03 -45.46 26.45
CA PHE A 16 3.42 -46.24 25.37
C PHE A 16 3.94 -47.68 25.35
N LEU A 17 5.25 -47.86 25.58
CA LEU A 17 5.87 -49.17 25.67
C LEU A 17 5.33 -49.96 26.86
N LEU A 18 5.21 -49.34 28.04
CA LEU A 18 4.65 -49.98 29.23
C LEU A 18 3.16 -50.32 29.07
N SER A 19 2.40 -49.48 28.36
CA SER A 19 0.99 -49.76 28.04
C SER A 19 0.84 -50.90 27.04
N ASN A 20 1.73 -51.03 26.05
CA ASN A 20 1.70 -52.11 25.07
C ASN A 20 2.12 -53.46 25.69
N LEU A 21 3.07 -53.43 26.64
CA LEU A 21 3.46 -54.60 27.42
C LEU A 21 2.39 -55.09 28.41
N GLY A 22 1.24 -54.39 28.52
CA GLY A 22 0.18 -54.75 29.46
C GLY A 22 0.55 -54.52 30.93
N ILE A 23 1.66 -53.84 31.21
CA ILE A 23 2.12 -53.51 32.57
C ILE A 23 1.23 -52.43 33.19
N ILE A 24 0.71 -51.53 32.35
CA ILE A 24 -0.24 -50.48 32.75
C ILE A 24 -1.59 -50.81 32.11
N GLU A 25 -2.56 -51.23 32.90
CA GLU A 25 -3.91 -51.57 32.44
C GLU A 25 -4.66 -50.31 31.96
N GLY A 26 -4.81 -50.20 30.62
CA GLY A 26 -5.88 -49.47 29.91
C GLY A 26 -5.97 -47.94 30.01
N SER A 27 -5.36 -47.32 31.03
CA SER A 27 -5.62 -45.91 31.34
C SER A 27 -4.75 -44.93 30.53
N PHE A 28 -3.57 -45.38 30.09
CA PHE A 28 -2.61 -44.52 29.41
C PHE A 28 -3.07 -44.06 28.02
N SER A 29 -3.73 -44.96 27.26
CA SER A 29 -4.29 -44.64 25.94
C SER A 29 -5.39 -43.56 26.04
N ASN A 30 -6.27 -43.68 27.03
CA ASN A 30 -7.34 -42.70 27.26
C ASN A 30 -6.77 -41.34 27.68
N LEU A 31 -5.74 -41.30 28.53
CA LEU A 31 -5.06 -40.06 28.89
C LEU A 31 -4.47 -39.36 27.65
N ILE A 32 -3.85 -40.09 26.73
CA ILE A 32 -3.32 -39.49 25.50
C ILE A 32 -4.46 -39.02 24.58
N GLY A 33 -5.51 -39.81 24.41
CA GLY A 33 -6.67 -39.45 23.60
C GLY A 33 -7.42 -38.22 24.12
N THR A 34 -7.48 -38.04 25.43
CA THR A 34 -8.09 -36.86 26.06
C THR A 34 -7.17 -35.64 25.97
N TYR A 35 -5.88 -35.79 26.24
CA TYR A 35 -4.94 -34.67 26.42
C TYR A 35 -4.04 -34.34 25.23
N TRP A 36 -4.11 -35.05 24.09
CA TRP A 36 -3.34 -34.67 22.89
C TRP A 36 -3.55 -33.21 22.42
N PRO A 37 -4.72 -32.57 22.59
CA PRO A 37 -4.87 -31.16 22.22
C PRO A 37 -3.98 -30.22 23.05
N ALA A 38 -3.48 -30.65 24.21
CA ALA A 38 -2.50 -29.88 24.99
C ALA A 38 -1.21 -29.62 24.22
N ILE A 39 -0.82 -30.52 23.30
CA ILE A 39 0.32 -30.32 22.41
C ILE A 39 0.02 -29.18 21.42
N VAL A 40 -1.20 -29.15 20.87
CA VAL A 40 -1.67 -28.08 19.96
C VAL A 40 -1.67 -26.73 20.69
N ILE A 41 -2.20 -26.69 21.92
CA ILE A 41 -2.16 -25.50 22.78
C ILE A 41 -0.71 -25.05 23.00
N TRP A 42 0.20 -25.96 23.34
CA TRP A 42 1.61 -25.61 23.57
C TRP A 42 2.27 -24.97 22.35
N PHE A 43 2.03 -25.50 21.14
CA PHE A 43 2.52 -24.90 19.90
C PHE A 43 1.88 -23.55 19.62
N GLY A 44 0.56 -23.42 19.80
CA GLY A 44 -0.17 -22.16 19.63
C GLY A 44 0.36 -21.06 20.54
N VAL A 45 0.49 -21.36 21.84
CA VAL A 45 1.01 -20.45 22.86
C VAL A 45 2.45 -20.04 22.54
N LYS A 46 3.30 -20.98 22.15
CA LYS A 46 4.68 -20.68 21.75
C LYS A 46 4.74 -19.72 20.55
N TRP A 47 3.92 -19.96 19.52
CA TRP A 47 3.84 -19.06 18.37
C TRP A 47 3.26 -17.69 18.71
N PHE A 48 2.27 -17.64 19.60
CA PHE A 48 1.70 -16.40 20.11
C PHE A 48 2.75 -15.55 20.82
N PHE A 49 3.49 -16.11 21.78
CA PHE A 49 4.53 -15.37 22.50
C PHE A 49 5.71 -14.96 21.60
N GLN A 50 6.09 -15.80 20.64
CA GLN A 50 7.10 -15.45 19.65
C GLN A 50 6.62 -14.29 18.76
N GLY A 51 5.37 -14.34 18.30
CA GLY A 51 4.73 -13.27 17.55
C GLY A 51 4.62 -11.98 18.37
N LEU A 52 4.31 -12.09 19.66
CA LEU A 52 4.19 -10.96 20.59
C LEU A 52 5.53 -10.26 20.79
N ALA A 53 6.62 -11.01 20.96
CA ALA A 53 7.97 -10.45 21.06
C ALA A 53 8.40 -9.72 19.78
N VAL A 54 8.10 -10.30 18.61
CA VAL A 54 8.35 -9.68 17.30
C VAL A 54 7.51 -8.42 17.12
N PHE A 55 6.24 -8.45 17.49
CA PHE A 55 5.32 -7.31 17.41
C PHE A 55 5.74 -6.17 18.33
N TYR A 56 6.08 -6.46 19.59
CA TYR A 56 6.59 -5.47 20.52
C TYR A 56 7.85 -4.78 19.98
N HIS A 57 8.74 -5.54 19.35
CA HIS A 57 9.92 -4.96 18.68
C HIS A 57 9.54 -4.19 17.40
N SER A 58 8.53 -4.68 16.67
CA SER A 58 8.00 -4.06 15.45
C SER A 58 7.25 -2.75 15.70
N LEU A 59 6.81 -2.44 16.91
CA LEU A 59 6.25 -1.12 17.25
C LEU A 59 7.27 0.02 17.03
N LYS A 60 8.57 -0.29 16.98
CA LYS A 60 9.64 0.68 16.70
C LYS A 60 10.06 0.78 15.23
N ARG A 61 9.55 -0.10 14.36
CA ARG A 61 10.00 -0.18 12.95
C ARG A 61 8.89 -0.71 12.05
N ASP A 62 8.59 0.08 11.02
CA ASP A 62 7.42 0.10 10.13
C ASP A 62 7.13 -1.18 9.30
N ARG A 63 7.14 -2.38 9.91
CA ARG A 63 6.88 -3.66 9.24
C ARG A 63 5.96 -4.55 10.08
N LYS A 64 4.65 -4.35 9.91
CA LYS A 64 3.56 -5.02 10.65
C LYS A 64 3.48 -6.54 10.35
N ASN A 65 4.25 -7.36 11.04
CA ASN A 65 4.06 -8.83 11.03
C ASN A 65 3.01 -9.27 12.06
N ILE A 66 1.80 -8.73 11.96
CA ILE A 66 0.67 -9.03 12.87
C ILE A 66 0.14 -10.47 12.69
N GLY A 67 0.33 -11.04 11.49
CA GLY A 67 -0.20 -12.37 11.17
C GLY A 67 0.28 -13.49 12.10
N GLN A 68 1.52 -13.41 12.60
CA GLN A 68 2.06 -14.47 13.47
C GLN A 68 1.38 -14.55 14.84
N ILE A 69 0.95 -13.41 15.40
CA ILE A 69 0.21 -13.37 16.66
C ILE A 69 -1.19 -13.96 16.46
N ILE A 70 -1.86 -13.55 15.39
CA ILE A 70 -3.21 -13.99 15.05
C ILE A 70 -3.23 -15.51 14.88
N TRP A 71 -2.27 -16.06 14.14
CA TRP A 71 -2.14 -17.51 13.97
C TRP A 71 -1.88 -18.25 15.30
N GLY A 72 -1.00 -17.72 16.16
CA GLY A 72 -0.74 -18.32 17.47
C GLY A 72 -1.97 -18.32 18.39
N PHE A 73 -2.72 -17.22 18.41
CA PHE A 73 -3.97 -17.10 19.16
C PHE A 73 -5.01 -18.10 18.65
N TYR A 74 -5.21 -18.16 17.35
CA TYR A 74 -6.19 -19.05 16.72
C TYR A 74 -5.93 -20.54 17.02
N VAL A 75 -4.68 -20.98 16.89
CA VAL A 75 -4.28 -22.37 17.22
C VAL A 75 -4.49 -22.67 18.71
N THR A 76 -4.24 -21.69 19.59
CA THR A 76 -4.47 -21.83 21.03
C THR A 76 -5.95 -22.02 21.37
N VAL A 77 -6.83 -21.23 20.75
CA VAL A 77 -8.29 -21.33 20.93
C VAL A 77 -8.81 -22.68 20.44
N ILE A 78 -8.38 -23.13 19.25
CA ILE A 78 -8.75 -24.46 18.73
C ILE A 78 -8.31 -25.57 19.68
N GLY A 79 -7.07 -25.53 20.16
CA GLY A 79 -6.57 -26.53 21.11
C GLY A 79 -7.36 -26.53 22.42
N GLY A 80 -7.75 -25.35 22.91
CA GLY A 80 -8.58 -25.20 24.12
C GLY A 80 -9.98 -25.79 23.96
N VAL A 81 -10.64 -25.54 22.83
CA VAL A 81 -11.95 -26.11 22.51
C VAL A 81 -11.87 -27.64 22.41
N LEU A 82 -10.88 -28.16 21.69
CA LEU A 82 -10.67 -29.61 21.57
C LEU A 82 -10.42 -30.27 22.93
N LEU A 83 -9.61 -29.64 23.79
CA LEU A 83 -9.32 -30.18 25.12
C LEU A 83 -10.56 -30.15 26.03
N GLY A 84 -11.30 -29.04 26.02
CA GLY A 84 -12.49 -28.87 26.84
C GLY A 84 -13.64 -29.80 26.42
N ASN A 85 -13.80 -30.05 25.13
CA ASN A 85 -14.74 -31.07 24.64
C ASN A 85 -14.33 -32.48 25.05
N ASN A 86 -13.04 -32.83 24.92
CA ASN A 86 -12.53 -34.13 25.33
C ASN A 86 -12.69 -34.41 26.84
N THR A 87 -12.76 -33.35 27.65
CA THR A 87 -12.90 -33.43 29.12
C THR A 87 -14.33 -33.19 29.59
N GLY A 88 -15.26 -32.89 28.68
CA GLY A 88 -16.67 -32.61 29.00
C GLY A 88 -16.90 -31.27 29.71
N TYR A 89 -15.92 -30.36 29.71
CA TYR A 89 -16.11 -29.00 30.25
C TYR A 89 -16.87 -28.10 29.27
N PHE A 90 -16.77 -28.38 27.97
CA PHE A 90 -17.38 -27.61 26.90
C PHE A 90 -18.07 -28.52 25.88
N ASP A 91 -19.12 -27.99 25.24
CA ASP A 91 -19.82 -28.62 24.10
C ASP A 91 -19.68 -27.75 22.83
N TYR A 92 -18.52 -27.10 22.65
CA TYR A 92 -18.31 -26.17 21.54
C TYR A 92 -17.76 -26.88 20.31
N THR A 93 -18.42 -26.76 19.17
CA THR A 93 -17.93 -27.35 17.92
C THR A 93 -16.90 -26.43 17.25
N LEU A 94 -16.02 -26.99 16.40
CA LEU A 94 -15.13 -26.18 15.55
C LEU A 94 -15.89 -25.16 14.69
N SER A 95 -17.15 -25.44 14.35
CA SER A 95 -18.03 -24.51 13.66
C SER A 95 -18.33 -23.25 14.49
N ASP A 96 -18.46 -23.35 15.81
CA ASP A 96 -18.74 -22.20 16.68
C ASP A 96 -17.53 -21.26 16.71
N VAL A 97 -16.32 -21.81 16.75
CA VAL A 97 -15.07 -21.06 16.64
C VAL A 97 -14.98 -20.33 15.30
N TRP A 98 -15.32 -21.01 14.20
CA TRP A 98 -15.28 -20.41 12.86
C TRP A 98 -16.32 -19.29 12.70
N ASN A 99 -17.52 -19.48 13.23
CA ASN A 99 -18.60 -18.51 13.20
C ASN A 99 -18.23 -17.19 13.87
N TRP A 100 -17.41 -17.20 14.92
CA TRP A 100 -16.91 -15.98 15.56
C TRP A 100 -15.66 -15.42 14.87
N THR A 101 -14.86 -16.29 14.25
CA THR A 101 -13.61 -15.89 13.59
C THR A 101 -13.86 -15.13 12.30
N TRP A 102 -14.84 -15.55 11.49
CA TRP A 102 -15.13 -14.93 10.20
C TRP A 102 -15.52 -13.43 10.29
N PRO A 103 -16.47 -13.01 11.15
CA PRO A 103 -16.77 -11.59 11.32
C PRO A 103 -15.56 -10.76 11.77
N LEU A 104 -14.74 -11.29 12.67
CA LEU A 104 -13.50 -10.63 13.12
C LEU A 104 -12.48 -10.49 11.98
N LEU A 105 -12.37 -11.49 11.10
CA LEU A 105 -11.51 -11.40 9.91
C LEU A 105 -12.01 -10.34 8.93
N ILE A 106 -13.32 -10.23 8.70
CA ILE A 106 -13.87 -9.17 7.84
C ILE A 106 -13.56 -7.80 8.45
N ILE A 107 -13.83 -7.60 9.75
CA ILE A 107 -13.53 -6.35 10.45
C ILE A 107 -12.03 -6.03 10.36
N TYR A 108 -11.17 -7.02 10.57
CA TYR A 108 -9.72 -6.86 10.44
C TYR A 108 -9.30 -6.49 9.01
N ILE A 109 -9.87 -7.11 7.99
CA ILE A 109 -9.59 -6.78 6.58
C ILE A 109 -10.05 -5.35 6.29
N GLY A 110 -11.29 -4.99 6.67
CA GLY A 110 -11.80 -3.63 6.50
C GLY A 110 -10.92 -2.58 7.19
N PHE A 111 -10.56 -2.83 8.45
CA PHE A 111 -9.65 -1.96 9.22
C PHE A 111 -8.25 -1.92 8.59
N LYS A 112 -7.69 -3.05 8.18
CA LYS A 112 -6.38 -3.10 7.54
C LYS A 112 -6.38 -2.23 6.29
N ILE A 113 -7.42 -2.30 5.46
CA ILE A 113 -7.45 -1.49 4.25
C ILE A 113 -7.65 0.00 4.59
N LEU A 114 -8.41 0.31 5.64
CA LEU A 114 -8.56 1.69 6.13
C LEU A 114 -7.25 2.29 6.68
N PHE A 115 -6.37 1.47 7.26
CA PHE A 115 -5.18 1.93 8.00
C PHE A 115 -3.82 1.57 7.37
N ASP A 116 -3.77 0.80 6.27
CA ASP A 116 -2.58 0.68 5.41
C ASP A 116 -2.58 1.79 4.36
N ARG A 117 -2.32 3.02 4.83
CA ARG A 117 -1.83 4.14 4.02
C ARG A 117 -0.40 4.41 4.44
N GLU A 118 0.54 4.33 3.51
CA GLU A 118 1.92 4.79 3.70
C GLU A 118 1.90 6.30 3.98
N GLY A 119 2.33 6.67 5.19
CA GLY A 119 2.91 7.96 5.60
C GLY A 119 2.31 9.23 4.99
N ASP A 120 1.45 9.88 5.76
CA ASP A 120 1.07 11.28 5.57
C ASP A 120 2.16 12.18 6.16
N VAL A 121 2.76 13.06 5.36
CA VAL A 121 3.53 14.21 5.84
C VAL A 121 2.74 15.44 5.44
N VAL A 122 2.00 15.98 6.40
CA VAL A 122 1.30 17.25 6.27
C VAL A 122 2.34 18.37 6.27
N ILE A 123 2.69 18.89 5.10
CA ILE A 123 3.50 20.11 4.98
C ILE A 123 2.52 21.29 4.87
N HIS A 124 2.42 22.06 5.95
CA HIS A 124 1.85 23.40 5.88
C HIS A 124 2.82 24.29 5.11
N LEU A 125 2.51 24.60 3.86
CA LEU A 125 3.28 25.55 3.06
C LEU A 125 2.93 26.97 3.52
N GLY A 126 3.84 27.58 4.29
CA GLY A 126 3.83 29.03 4.49
C GLY A 126 4.41 29.74 3.26
N PRO A 127 4.16 31.05 3.08
CA PRO A 127 4.76 31.85 1.99
C PRO A 127 6.29 31.69 1.89
N ASP A 128 6.96 31.43 3.00
CA ASP A 128 8.41 31.28 3.11
C ASP A 128 8.95 29.95 2.52
N ASP A 129 8.11 28.91 2.45
CA ASP A 129 8.51 27.60 1.92
C ASP A 129 8.54 27.60 0.37
N VAL A 130 7.69 28.42 -0.25
CA VAL A 130 7.62 28.61 -1.71
C VAL A 130 8.94 29.15 -2.25
N GLU A 131 9.58 30.06 -1.52
CA GLU A 131 10.87 30.67 -1.90
C GLU A 131 12.03 29.66 -1.84
N LYS A 132 11.94 28.67 -0.94
CA LYS A 132 12.94 27.61 -0.75
C LYS A 132 12.84 26.51 -1.82
N TYR A 133 11.64 26.22 -2.31
CA TYR A 133 11.40 25.31 -3.44
C TYR A 133 11.69 25.96 -4.80
N SER A 134 11.29 27.23 -4.98
CA SER A 134 11.63 28.07 -6.14
C SER A 134 13.15 28.14 -6.37
N ARG A 135 13.94 28.34 -5.30
CA ARG A 135 15.41 28.32 -5.38
C ARG A 135 16.00 26.98 -5.82
N LYS A 136 15.29 25.87 -5.62
CA LYS A 136 15.77 24.50 -5.92
C LYS A 136 15.26 23.97 -7.27
N SER A 137 14.18 24.53 -7.80
CA SER A 137 13.59 24.17 -9.10
C SER A 137 13.95 25.15 -10.23
N LYS A 138 15.11 25.82 -10.18
CA LYS A 138 15.65 26.47 -11.38
C LYS A 138 15.88 25.39 -12.44
N SER A 139 14.90 25.27 -13.33
CA SER A 139 14.96 24.48 -14.57
C SER A 139 16.20 24.94 -15.36
N PRO A 140 17.03 24.02 -15.88
CA PRO A 140 18.25 24.35 -16.63
C PRO A 140 18.04 25.12 -17.96
N TYR A 141 16.82 25.53 -18.29
CA TYR A 141 16.45 26.04 -19.61
C TYR A 141 16.18 27.55 -19.67
N HIS A 142 16.40 28.32 -18.60
CA HIS A 142 16.13 29.76 -18.59
C HIS A 142 17.34 30.68 -18.45
N ASP A 143 18.56 30.19 -18.61
CA ASP A 143 19.72 31.07 -18.81
C ASP A 143 20.00 31.13 -20.32
N GLU A 144 19.91 32.33 -20.93
CA GLU A 144 20.61 32.57 -22.20
C GLU A 144 22.05 32.06 -21.99
N PRO A 145 22.60 31.24 -22.90
CA PRO A 145 23.90 30.64 -22.66
C PRO A 145 24.93 31.76 -22.50
N GLU A 146 25.42 31.93 -21.26
CA GLU A 146 26.65 32.68 -21.01
C GLU A 146 27.71 32.13 -21.98
N PRO A 147 28.57 32.97 -22.58
CA PRO A 147 29.62 32.49 -23.46
C PRO A 147 30.54 31.55 -22.65
N LEU A 148 30.34 30.25 -22.81
CA LEU A 148 31.07 29.21 -22.10
C LEU A 148 32.41 29.03 -22.79
N ASP A 149 33.50 29.22 -22.05
CA ASP A 149 34.84 28.92 -22.54
C ASP A 149 34.98 27.41 -22.89
N ASP A 150 35.63 27.12 -24.01
CA ASP A 150 35.78 25.75 -24.53
C ASP A 150 36.58 24.84 -23.57
N ASP A 151 37.42 25.46 -22.72
CA ASP A 151 38.25 24.78 -21.74
C ASP A 151 37.43 24.19 -20.57
N ALA A 152 36.39 24.87 -20.10
CA ALA A 152 35.52 24.40 -19.01
C ALA A 152 34.60 23.26 -19.45
N ILE A 153 34.22 23.23 -20.73
CA ILE A 153 33.41 22.13 -21.31
C ILE A 153 34.25 20.85 -21.33
N SER A 154 35.51 20.94 -21.79
CA SER A 154 36.43 19.80 -21.83
C SER A 154 36.73 19.28 -20.42
N ALA A 155 36.93 20.17 -19.44
CA ALA A 155 37.18 19.80 -18.05
C ALA A 155 35.97 19.13 -17.36
N LYS A 156 34.75 19.62 -17.62
CA LYS A 156 33.51 19.00 -17.09
C LYS A 156 33.26 17.63 -17.74
N ALA A 157 33.50 17.49 -19.03
CA ALA A 157 33.38 16.23 -19.76
C ALA A 157 34.38 15.18 -19.25
N GLN A 158 35.65 15.57 -19.04
CA GLN A 158 36.69 14.70 -18.49
C GLN A 158 36.34 14.20 -17.09
N LYS A 159 35.90 15.10 -16.18
CA LYS A 159 35.46 14.71 -14.83
C LYS A 159 34.27 13.75 -14.84
N LYS A 160 33.32 13.93 -15.76
CA LYS A 160 32.14 13.05 -15.90
C LYS A 160 32.54 11.68 -16.45
N ALA A 161 33.45 11.65 -17.43
CA ALA A 161 33.99 10.42 -18.01
C ALA A 161 34.82 9.62 -17.00
N GLU A 162 35.66 10.28 -16.19
CA GLU A 162 36.44 9.64 -15.13
C GLU A 162 35.53 9.04 -14.05
N LYS A 163 34.49 9.76 -13.63
CA LYS A 163 33.50 9.26 -12.67
C LYS A 163 32.72 8.06 -13.20
N ALA A 164 32.40 8.04 -14.50
CA ALA A 164 31.75 6.92 -15.16
C ALA A 164 32.68 5.70 -15.24
N LYS A 165 33.95 5.89 -15.61
CA LYS A 165 34.97 4.84 -15.61
C LYS A 165 35.17 4.24 -14.21
N ARG A 166 35.24 5.07 -13.17
CA ARG A 166 35.37 4.61 -11.78
C ARG A 166 34.17 3.79 -11.32
N LYS A 167 32.95 4.15 -11.74
CA LYS A 167 31.73 3.36 -11.48
C LYS A 167 31.72 2.04 -12.25
N ALA A 168 32.18 2.04 -13.50
CA ALA A 168 32.27 0.83 -14.32
C ALA A 168 33.30 -0.17 -13.77
N GLN A 169 34.46 0.33 -13.31
CA GLN A 169 35.47 -0.50 -12.64
C GLN A 169 34.95 -1.07 -11.31
N ALA A 170 34.28 -0.27 -10.49
CA ALA A 170 33.65 -0.75 -9.26
C ALA A 170 32.57 -1.84 -9.51
N PHE A 171 31.92 -1.82 -10.68
CA PHE A 171 30.98 -2.85 -11.13
C PHE A 171 31.69 -4.13 -11.60
N ALA A 172 32.82 -3.99 -12.32
CA ALA A 172 33.64 -5.11 -12.77
C ALA A 172 34.33 -5.86 -11.61
N ASP A 173 34.72 -5.14 -10.55
CA ASP A 173 35.39 -5.71 -9.37
C ASP A 173 34.42 -6.44 -8.40
N GLY A 174 33.16 -6.64 -8.79
CA GLY A 174 32.18 -7.41 -8.01
C GLY A 174 31.78 -6.78 -6.67
N LYS A 175 32.15 -5.53 -6.39
CA LYS A 175 31.74 -4.78 -5.19
C LYS A 175 30.40 -4.09 -5.42
N THR A 176 29.38 -4.87 -5.74
CA THR A 176 28.00 -4.38 -5.84
C THR A 176 27.39 -4.25 -4.45
N GLY A 177 27.47 -3.05 -3.87
CA GLY A 177 26.55 -2.68 -2.79
C GLY A 177 25.12 -2.86 -3.29
N ASN A 178 24.24 -3.46 -2.47
CA ASN A 178 22.84 -3.74 -2.76
C ASN A 178 22.17 -2.56 -3.48
N TYR A 179 22.10 -2.66 -4.81
CA TYR A 179 21.40 -1.71 -5.65
C TYR A 179 19.92 -2.05 -5.54
N GLN A 180 19.24 -1.44 -4.57
CA GLN A 180 17.79 -1.46 -4.51
C GLN A 180 17.27 -0.81 -5.80
N LYS A 181 16.61 -1.63 -6.62
CA LYS A 181 15.79 -1.21 -7.75
C LYS A 181 14.81 -0.15 -7.22
N LYS A 182 15.06 1.13 -7.50
CA LYS A 182 14.05 2.18 -7.29
C LYS A 182 12.90 1.85 -8.23
N SER A 183 11.76 1.45 -7.67
CA SER A 183 10.51 1.39 -8.41
C SER A 183 10.20 2.80 -8.90
N CYS A 184 10.21 2.98 -10.22
CA CYS A 184 9.66 4.15 -10.85
C CYS A 184 8.14 4.03 -10.71
N GLY A 185 7.57 4.80 -9.79
CA GLY A 185 6.17 4.72 -9.39
C GLY A 185 6.00 5.47 -8.08
N GLY A 186 6.51 6.70 -8.04
CA GLY A 186 6.38 7.58 -6.90
C GLY A 186 5.63 8.83 -7.33
N TYR A 187 4.51 9.08 -6.66
CA TYR A 187 3.79 10.36 -6.67
C TYR A 187 4.77 11.53 -6.73
N THR A 188 4.43 12.53 -7.54
CA THR A 188 5.21 13.76 -7.58
C THR A 188 5.08 14.46 -6.22
N THR A 189 6.10 15.22 -5.84
CA THR A 189 6.35 15.68 -4.45
C THR A 189 5.34 16.74 -3.93
N GLY A 190 4.13 16.83 -4.50
CA GLY A 190 3.05 17.75 -4.12
C GLY A 190 1.69 17.08 -3.82
N ALA A 191 1.66 15.75 -3.61
CA ALA A 191 0.44 15.02 -3.32
C ALA A 191 -0.27 15.50 -2.03
N LYS A 192 -1.46 16.09 -2.14
CA LYS A 192 -2.29 16.54 -1.01
C LYS A 192 -3.25 15.41 -0.63
N ARG A 193 -3.02 14.78 0.53
CA ARG A 193 -3.78 13.63 1.00
C ARG A 193 -4.82 14.08 2.03
N SER A 194 -6.09 13.79 1.79
CA SER A 194 -7.15 13.99 2.79
C SER A 194 -7.83 12.64 3.06
N LEU A 195 -8.24 12.41 4.31
CA LEU A 195 -8.82 11.12 4.71
C LEU A 195 -10.35 11.12 4.63
N ILE A 196 -11.02 12.24 4.89
CA ILE A 196 -12.49 12.36 4.93
C ILE A 196 -12.87 13.82 4.62
N GLY A 197 -13.82 14.04 3.70
CA GLY A 197 -14.46 15.34 3.43
C GLY A 197 -14.51 15.72 1.95
N ASP A 198 -15.47 16.56 1.59
CA ASP A 198 -15.69 17.04 0.22
C ASP A 198 -14.53 17.93 -0.22
N PHE A 199 -13.88 17.58 -1.32
CA PHE A 199 -12.74 18.32 -1.85
C PHE A 199 -13.14 19.07 -3.11
N LYS A 200 -13.24 20.39 -3.00
CA LYS A 200 -13.49 21.29 -4.13
C LYS A 200 -12.21 22.02 -4.53
N LEU A 201 -11.78 21.84 -5.78
CA LEU A 201 -10.64 22.52 -6.39
C LEU A 201 -11.11 23.31 -7.61
N GLY A 202 -10.58 24.53 -7.80
CA GLY A 202 -10.93 25.39 -8.95
C GLY A 202 -11.58 26.73 -8.62
N ASN A 203 -11.91 26.99 -7.35
CA ASN A 203 -12.44 28.30 -6.93
C ASN A 203 -11.48 29.49 -7.17
N LYS A 204 -10.17 29.23 -7.33
CA LYS A 204 -9.13 30.23 -7.61
C LYS A 204 -8.19 29.68 -8.70
N PRO A 205 -7.48 30.55 -9.46
CA PRO A 205 -6.47 30.10 -10.40
C PRO A 205 -5.48 29.15 -9.76
N TRP A 206 -5.24 28.01 -10.39
CA TRP A 206 -4.45 26.93 -9.80
C TRP A 206 -3.67 26.15 -10.87
N GLU A 207 -2.49 25.68 -10.51
CA GLU A 207 -1.65 24.84 -11.39
C GLU A 207 -1.94 23.36 -11.16
N PRO A 208 -2.30 22.55 -12.18
CA PRO A 208 -2.50 21.11 -12.02
C PRO A 208 -1.22 20.32 -11.80
N ASP A 209 -0.12 20.77 -12.41
CA ASP A 209 1.17 20.07 -12.40
C ASP A 209 1.68 19.80 -10.97
N GLY A 210 1.92 18.53 -10.68
CA GLY A 210 2.48 18.07 -9.42
C GLY A 210 1.49 17.99 -8.25
N LYS A 211 0.18 18.18 -8.50
CA LYS A 211 -0.87 18.12 -7.47
C LYS A 211 -1.66 16.83 -7.54
N ASP A 212 -1.06 15.77 -7.00
CA ASP A 212 -1.77 14.49 -6.85
C ASP A 212 -2.78 14.58 -5.68
N LEU A 213 -3.96 14.00 -5.87
CA LEU A 213 -5.02 13.96 -4.88
C LEU A 213 -5.28 12.51 -4.48
N ALA A 214 -5.26 12.23 -3.18
CA ALA A 214 -5.69 10.94 -2.65
C ALA A 214 -6.74 11.13 -1.55
N LEU A 215 -7.95 10.66 -1.83
CA LEU A 215 -9.13 10.77 -0.98
C LEU A 215 -9.65 9.38 -0.59
N GLY A 216 -10.07 9.26 0.68
CA GLY A 216 -10.63 8.02 1.21
C GLY A 216 -12.13 7.92 0.91
N ILE A 217 -12.91 8.74 1.61
CA ILE A 217 -14.37 8.76 1.53
C ILE A 217 -14.83 10.20 1.34
N GLY A 218 -15.64 10.44 0.30
CA GLY A 218 -16.25 11.73 0.03
C GLY A 218 -16.21 12.10 -1.45
N ASP A 219 -16.81 13.25 -1.76
CA ASP A 219 -16.98 13.70 -3.14
C ASP A 219 -15.83 14.61 -3.57
N VAL A 220 -15.44 14.48 -4.83
CA VAL A 220 -14.33 15.22 -5.43
C VAL A 220 -14.88 16.06 -6.57
N GLU A 221 -14.79 17.38 -6.42
CA GLU A 221 -15.19 18.32 -7.48
C GLU A 221 -13.94 19.08 -7.93
N ILE A 222 -13.51 18.84 -9.17
CA ILE A 222 -12.33 19.49 -9.75
C ILE A 222 -12.76 20.31 -10.96
N ASP A 223 -12.54 21.61 -10.88
CA ASP A 223 -12.82 22.57 -11.94
C ASP A 223 -11.51 23.07 -12.58
N PHE A 224 -11.27 22.64 -13.82
CA PHE A 224 -10.12 23.03 -14.64
C PHE A 224 -10.34 24.34 -15.41
N THR A 225 -11.51 24.98 -15.36
CA THR A 225 -11.77 26.24 -16.09
C THR A 225 -10.80 27.37 -15.72
N ARG A 226 -10.33 27.37 -14.47
CA ARG A 226 -9.35 28.32 -13.95
C ARG A 226 -7.96 27.72 -13.79
N ALA A 227 -7.72 26.55 -14.38
CA ALA A 227 -6.41 25.93 -14.32
C ALA A 227 -5.41 26.68 -15.21
N VAL A 228 -4.20 26.89 -14.71
CA VAL A 228 -3.08 27.46 -15.47
C VAL A 228 -2.08 26.34 -15.71
N LEU A 229 -1.92 25.94 -16.96
CA LEU A 229 -0.97 24.91 -17.36
C LEU A 229 0.43 25.50 -17.48
N LYS A 230 1.45 24.69 -17.17
CA LYS A 230 2.83 25.01 -17.47
C LYS A 230 3.18 24.54 -18.89
N PRO A 231 4.15 25.19 -19.55
CA PRO A 231 4.70 24.68 -20.79
C PRO A 231 5.19 23.23 -20.64
N GLY A 232 4.78 22.35 -21.55
CA GLY A 232 5.04 20.92 -21.51
C GLY A 232 3.93 20.10 -20.89
N LEU A 233 4.30 18.96 -20.30
CA LEU A 233 3.37 17.95 -19.80
C LEU A 233 2.99 18.24 -18.33
N ASN A 234 1.71 18.50 -18.09
CA ASN A 234 1.12 18.67 -16.77
C ASN A 234 0.40 17.36 -16.40
N GLU A 235 0.88 16.65 -15.39
CA GLU A 235 0.24 15.41 -14.91
C GLU A 235 -0.49 15.65 -13.59
N MET A 236 -1.71 15.11 -13.49
CA MET A 236 -2.49 15.11 -12.26
C MET A 236 -3.08 13.72 -12.02
N ARG A 237 -2.78 13.12 -10.86
CA ARG A 237 -3.39 11.87 -10.43
C ARG A 237 -4.46 12.10 -9.38
N VAL A 238 -5.60 11.43 -9.53
CA VAL A 238 -6.73 11.44 -8.59
C VAL A 238 -7.05 10.02 -8.18
N ASP A 239 -6.69 9.66 -6.94
CA ASP A 239 -6.98 8.37 -6.34
C ASP A 239 -8.12 8.54 -5.31
N CYS A 240 -9.28 7.96 -5.57
CA CYS A 240 -10.40 7.93 -4.61
C CYS A 240 -10.82 6.49 -4.31
N TRP A 241 -11.30 6.28 -3.09
CA TRP A 241 -11.73 4.97 -2.65
C TRP A 241 -13.23 4.78 -2.81
N ILE A 242 -14.02 5.61 -2.13
CA ILE A 242 -15.48 5.55 -2.14
C ILE A 242 -16.04 6.98 -2.26
N GLY A 243 -16.89 7.20 -3.26
CA GLY A 243 -17.55 8.49 -3.49
C GLY A 243 -17.63 8.82 -4.97
N ASP A 244 -18.04 10.05 -5.27
CA ASP A 244 -18.23 10.50 -6.64
C ASP A 244 -17.15 11.50 -7.05
N ILE A 245 -16.64 11.36 -8.27
CA ILE A 245 -15.63 12.26 -8.83
C ILE A 245 -16.24 13.00 -10.00
N SER A 246 -16.45 14.30 -9.85
CA SER A 246 -16.92 15.20 -10.90
C SER A 246 -15.77 16.10 -11.36
N VAL A 247 -15.45 16.02 -12.64
CA VAL A 247 -14.39 16.82 -13.25
C VAL A 247 -14.97 17.69 -14.36
N LEU A 248 -14.77 19.00 -14.27
CA LEU A 248 -15.11 19.95 -15.32
C LEU A 248 -13.86 20.37 -16.08
N ILE A 249 -13.88 20.20 -17.40
CA ILE A 249 -12.78 20.55 -18.31
C ILE A 249 -13.29 21.55 -19.36
N PRO A 250 -12.60 22.68 -19.60
CA PRO A 250 -12.97 23.60 -20.67
C PRO A 250 -12.76 22.98 -22.06
N SER A 251 -13.70 23.23 -22.99
CA SER A 251 -13.74 22.56 -24.30
C SER A 251 -12.55 22.83 -25.23
N HIS A 252 -11.79 23.90 -24.97
CA HIS A 252 -10.59 24.29 -25.73
C HIS A 252 -9.27 23.87 -25.08
N MET A 253 -9.31 23.04 -24.02
CA MET A 253 -8.09 22.61 -23.34
C MET A 253 -7.54 21.30 -23.90
N PRO A 254 -6.26 21.26 -24.33
CA PRO A 254 -5.61 20.05 -24.80
C PRO A 254 -5.40 19.04 -23.66
N VAL A 255 -6.24 18.02 -23.60
CA VAL A 255 -6.31 17.08 -22.47
C VAL A 255 -6.35 15.62 -22.90
N ARG A 256 -5.69 14.77 -22.11
CA ARG A 256 -5.88 13.33 -22.09
C ARG A 256 -6.38 12.89 -20.72
N VAL A 257 -7.52 12.23 -20.68
CA VAL A 257 -8.15 11.72 -19.47
C VAL A 257 -8.17 10.21 -19.53
N GLU A 258 -7.64 9.56 -18.51
CA GLU A 258 -7.76 8.12 -18.29
C GLU A 258 -8.48 7.91 -16.96
N ALA A 259 -9.67 7.30 -17.01
CA ALA A 259 -10.49 7.02 -15.85
C ALA A 259 -10.69 5.51 -15.68
N GLU A 260 -10.46 5.01 -14.48
CA GLU A 260 -10.63 3.61 -14.13
C GLU A 260 -11.51 3.46 -12.88
N VAL A 261 -12.59 2.68 -12.99
CA VAL A 261 -13.43 2.29 -11.86
C VAL A 261 -13.44 0.78 -11.68
N LYS A 262 -13.20 0.30 -10.46
CA LYS A 262 -13.31 -1.14 -10.18
C LYS A 262 -14.76 -1.59 -10.13
N LEU A 263 -15.61 -0.86 -9.41
CA LEU A 263 -17.03 -1.16 -9.23
C LEU A 263 -17.85 0.13 -9.31
N GLY A 264 -18.51 0.38 -10.44
CA GLY A 264 -19.26 1.62 -10.63
C GLY A 264 -19.52 1.96 -12.09
N GLU A 265 -19.72 3.25 -12.35
CA GLU A 265 -19.94 3.79 -13.69
C GLU A 265 -18.90 4.88 -14.00
N VAL A 266 -18.49 4.95 -15.27
CA VAL A 266 -17.64 6.03 -15.78
C VAL A 266 -18.35 6.67 -16.95
N THR A 267 -18.51 7.99 -16.89
CA THR A 267 -19.07 8.82 -17.95
C THR A 267 -18.01 9.82 -18.38
N LEU A 268 -17.53 9.72 -19.62
CA LEU A 268 -16.56 10.66 -20.20
C LEU A 268 -17.20 11.39 -21.38
N PHE A 269 -17.33 12.71 -21.32
CA PHE A 269 -17.69 13.58 -22.45
C PHE A 269 -18.87 13.07 -23.29
N ASN A 270 -19.95 12.66 -22.60
CA ASN A 270 -21.20 12.12 -23.18
C ASN A 270 -21.17 10.64 -23.64
N ASP A 271 -20.05 9.95 -23.48
CA ASP A 271 -19.96 8.49 -23.62
C ASP A 271 -20.00 7.82 -22.23
N SER A 272 -21.12 7.15 -21.92
CA SER A 272 -21.30 6.39 -20.67
C SER A 272 -20.84 4.94 -20.84
N HIS A 273 -20.12 4.46 -19.84
CA HIS A 273 -19.69 3.09 -19.72
C HIS A 273 -20.08 2.51 -18.34
N ALA A 274 -21.27 1.90 -18.21
CA ALA A 274 -21.72 1.16 -17.01
C ALA A 274 -21.29 -0.34 -16.91
N GLY A 275 -20.62 -0.79 -15.83
CA GLY A 275 -20.31 -2.21 -15.57
C GLY A 275 -19.11 -2.49 -14.63
N THR A 276 -18.73 -3.76 -14.41
CA THR A 276 -17.60 -4.17 -13.52
C THR A 276 -16.24 -4.03 -14.22
N GLY A 277 -15.27 -3.35 -13.59
CA GLY A 277 -13.86 -3.27 -14.04
C GLY A 277 -13.66 -2.49 -15.34
N ARG A 278 -14.14 -1.24 -15.40
CA ARG A 278 -14.11 -0.43 -16.61
C ARG A 278 -13.02 0.63 -16.57
N SER A 279 -12.33 0.77 -17.71
CA SER A 279 -11.47 1.90 -18.00
C SER A 279 -12.04 2.65 -19.21
N ALA A 280 -11.98 3.97 -19.16
CA ALA A 280 -12.33 4.84 -20.27
C ALA A 280 -11.19 5.84 -20.47
N ALA A 281 -10.83 6.08 -21.72
CA ALA A 281 -9.77 7.01 -22.06
C ALA A 281 -10.26 7.94 -23.17
N TYR A 282 -10.01 9.24 -23.00
CA TYR A 282 -10.32 10.27 -23.96
C TYR A 282 -9.09 11.14 -24.20
N THR A 283 -8.83 11.48 -25.45
CA THR A 283 -7.75 12.38 -25.86
C THR A 283 -8.33 13.43 -26.79
N SER A 284 -8.09 14.70 -26.50
CA SER A 284 -8.53 15.79 -27.37
C SER A 284 -7.74 15.82 -28.69
N PRO A 285 -8.32 16.29 -29.81
CA PRO A 285 -7.67 16.28 -31.12
C PRO A 285 -6.40 17.13 -31.20
N ASP A 286 -6.31 18.17 -30.38
CA ASP A 286 -5.23 19.16 -30.32
C ASP A 286 -4.11 18.76 -29.35
N PHE A 287 -4.28 17.69 -28.58
CA PHE A 287 -3.36 17.26 -27.53
C PHE A 287 -1.91 17.10 -28.02
N ASP A 288 -1.71 16.39 -29.13
CA ASP A 288 -0.36 16.10 -29.65
C ASP A 288 0.35 17.33 -30.23
N THR A 289 -0.40 18.37 -30.57
CA THR A 289 0.10 19.60 -31.21
C THR A 289 0.26 20.78 -30.25
N ALA A 290 -0.25 20.66 -29.03
CA ALA A 290 -0.26 21.74 -28.05
C ALA A 290 1.09 21.87 -27.30
N ASP A 291 1.50 23.11 -27.04
CA ASP A 291 2.69 23.42 -26.23
C ASP A 291 2.48 23.16 -24.73
N GLU A 292 1.22 23.19 -24.29
CA GLU A 292 0.78 22.91 -22.92
C GLU A 292 -0.15 21.69 -22.99
N GLN A 293 0.21 20.60 -22.34
CA GLN A 293 -0.56 19.35 -22.36
C GLN A 293 -1.01 18.99 -20.95
N LEU A 294 -2.26 18.54 -20.79
CA LEU A 294 -2.79 18.05 -19.51
C LEU A 294 -3.10 16.55 -19.57
N VAL A 295 -2.51 15.78 -18.66
CA VAL A 295 -2.82 14.35 -18.49
C VAL A 295 -3.45 14.16 -17.11
N ILE A 296 -4.65 13.58 -17.10
CA ILE A 296 -5.41 13.30 -15.89
C ILE A 296 -5.56 11.78 -15.76
N LEU A 297 -5.12 11.23 -14.63
CA LEU A 297 -5.26 9.81 -14.29
C LEU A 297 -6.20 9.69 -13.09
N ILE A 298 -7.38 9.10 -13.28
CA ILE A 298 -8.40 8.95 -12.25
C ILE A 298 -8.58 7.47 -11.92
N GLN A 299 -8.41 7.12 -10.64
CA GLN A 299 -8.64 5.76 -10.14
C GLN A 299 -9.67 5.80 -9.01
N LEU A 300 -10.81 5.14 -9.23
CA LEU A 300 -11.88 4.98 -8.23
C LEU A 300 -12.10 3.50 -7.91
N SER A 301 -12.22 3.16 -6.63
CA SER A 301 -12.56 1.78 -6.25
C SER A 301 -14.07 1.52 -6.34
N ILE A 302 -14.90 2.37 -5.72
CA ILE A 302 -16.36 2.20 -5.71
C ILE A 302 -17.05 3.57 -5.85
N GLY A 303 -17.91 3.76 -6.86
CA GLY A 303 -18.69 4.98 -7.05
C GLY A 303 -18.83 5.40 -8.50
N GLU A 304 -19.07 6.69 -8.75
CA GLU A 304 -19.22 7.26 -10.09
C GLU A 304 -18.06 8.19 -10.47
N ILE A 305 -17.60 8.10 -11.72
CA ILE A 305 -16.70 9.08 -12.31
C ILE A 305 -17.46 9.79 -13.43
N GLU A 306 -17.60 11.11 -13.32
CA GLU A 306 -18.21 11.95 -14.33
C GLU A 306 -17.22 13.03 -14.78
N VAL A 307 -16.92 13.04 -16.08
CA VAL A 307 -16.08 14.06 -16.71
C VAL A 307 -16.90 14.80 -17.75
N MET A 308 -17.11 16.09 -17.51
CA MET A 308 -17.91 16.97 -18.35
C MET A 308 -17.04 18.05 -19.01
N THR A 309 -17.37 18.38 -20.25
CA THR A 309 -16.92 19.62 -20.90
C THR A 309 -17.80 20.79 -20.52
N VAL A 310 -17.18 21.95 -20.34
CA VAL A 310 -17.86 23.24 -20.27
C VAL A 310 -17.28 24.17 -21.35
N ASP A 311 -18.15 24.96 -21.98
CA ASP A 311 -17.78 25.98 -22.98
C ASP A 311 -17.45 27.34 -22.34
#